data_AF-A0A814VE87-F1
#
_entry.id   AF-A0A814VE87-F1
#
_cell.length_a   1.000
_cell.length_b   1.000
_cell.length_c   1.000
_cell.angle_alpha   90.00
_cell.angle_beta   90.00
_cell.angle_gamma   90.00
#
_symmetry.space_group_name_H-M   'P 1'
#
loop_
_entity.id
_entity.type
_entity.pdbx_description
1 polymer ?
#
loop_
_entity_poly.entity_id
_entity_poly.type
_entity_poly.pdbx_seq_one_letter_code
_entity_poly.pdbx_strand_id
1 'polypeptide(L)'
;MNVINEEIHHTLGVTEGEIFIVERIVNHRFRNDQSSLLDLLRQHVVIFSGNENENAQQWFYNIDLKFCELKLSFHDRLELIPYLFLQMLQLFCLIICVLLISVYVFKNSFLFSFINSYSSKIFISWKTSFNDHVDLNILTSESFKCVKRKLLLDKYRTTVCIHEIQKDRDVSGHLVSHGIWEEHLVTHFIRILSTYKQYSFIDIGANLGIYTMYATSLGCSNIISIECFRPNIERIHRSIQLENVQKQVELIPRVLYNKSDVYLSLRANIKNNIGS
;
A
#
# COMPACT_ATOMS: atom_id res chain seq x y z
N MET A 1 47.79 -14.60 15.97
CA MET A 1 46.39 -14.15 16.04
C MET A 1 45.96 -13.28 14.84
N ASN A 2 46.84 -12.94 13.87
CA ASN A 2 46.50 -12.10 12.71
C ASN A 2 46.54 -12.83 11.35
N VAL A 3 46.42 -14.16 11.31
CA VAL A 3 46.43 -14.94 10.05
C VAL A 3 45.13 -15.72 9.85
N ILE A 4 44.18 -15.65 10.79
CA ILE A 4 42.93 -16.45 10.75
C ILE A 4 41.73 -15.63 10.23
N ASN A 5 41.84 -14.31 10.09
CA ASN A 5 40.68 -13.44 9.79
C ASN A 5 40.38 -13.20 8.30
N GLU A 6 41.29 -13.48 7.37
CA GLU A 6 41.08 -13.12 5.96
C GLU A 6 40.40 -14.21 5.11
N GLU A 7 40.32 -15.47 5.58
CA GLU A 7 39.85 -16.58 4.76
C GLU A 7 38.38 -17.00 5.00
N ILE A 8 37.67 -16.32 5.92
CA ILE A 8 36.27 -16.65 6.27
C ILE A 8 35.26 -15.72 5.57
N HIS A 9 35.71 -14.62 4.96
CA HIS A 9 34.81 -13.56 4.47
C HIS A 9 34.19 -13.80 3.08
N HIS A 10 34.51 -14.89 2.37
CA HIS A 10 34.13 -15.03 0.95
C HIS A 10 33.11 -16.13 0.60
N THR A 11 32.42 -16.74 1.58
CA THR A 11 31.61 -17.96 1.29
C THR A 11 30.27 -18.08 2.04
N LEU A 12 29.60 -16.97 2.35
CA LEU A 12 28.32 -17.04 3.09
C LEU A 12 27.22 -16.25 2.37
N GLY A 13 26.71 -16.84 1.28
CA GLY A 13 25.39 -16.47 0.75
C GLY A 13 24.31 -17.11 1.61
N VAL A 14 23.65 -16.33 2.46
CA VAL A 14 22.54 -16.77 3.32
C VAL A 14 21.34 -15.85 3.08
N THR A 15 20.20 -16.41 2.68
CA THR A 15 18.90 -15.73 2.66
C THR A 15 18.08 -16.09 3.89
N GLU A 16 17.24 -15.14 4.30
CA GLU A 16 16.43 -15.16 5.53
C GLU A 16 15.46 -16.34 5.63
N GLY A 17 15.48 -17.00 6.79
CA GLY A 17 14.43 -17.93 7.21
C GLY A 17 14.92 -18.86 8.32
N GLU A 18 14.21 -18.84 9.45
CA GLU A 18 14.04 -19.99 10.35
C GLU A 18 15.10 -20.21 11.46
N ILE A 19 14.78 -19.73 12.66
CA ILE A 19 15.24 -20.32 13.93
C ILE A 19 14.07 -20.39 14.90
N PHE A 20 13.59 -21.60 15.17
CA PHE A 20 12.92 -21.95 16.44
C PHE A 20 13.26 -23.41 16.78
N ILE A 21 13.38 -23.68 18.09
CA ILE A 21 13.60 -24.98 18.76
C ILE A 21 15.08 -25.28 19.12
N VAL A 22 15.53 -24.75 20.26
CA VAL A 22 16.67 -25.34 21.03
C VAL A 22 16.39 -25.42 22.55
N GLU A 23 15.17 -25.22 23.02
CA GLU A 23 14.95 -25.11 24.48
C GLU A 23 14.65 -26.43 25.21
N ARG A 24 14.53 -27.57 24.51
CA ARG A 24 14.02 -28.82 25.13
C ARG A 24 15.03 -29.94 25.40
N ILE A 25 16.32 -29.76 25.13
CA ILE A 25 17.30 -30.87 25.19
C ILE A 25 18.12 -30.89 26.50
N VAL A 26 18.12 -29.85 27.32
CA VAL A 26 19.07 -29.74 28.45
C VAL A 26 18.70 -30.55 29.70
N ASN A 27 17.60 -31.32 29.71
CA ASN A 27 17.14 -32.00 30.93
C ASN A 27 17.24 -33.54 30.98
N HIS A 28 18.06 -34.17 30.12
CA HIS A 28 18.34 -35.60 30.25
C HIS A 28 19.70 -35.89 30.90
N ARG A 29 19.60 -36.52 32.08
CA ARG A 29 20.66 -36.92 33.00
C ARG A 29 21.61 -37.95 32.35
N PHE A 30 22.89 -37.58 32.15
CA PHE A 30 23.94 -38.49 31.67
C PHE A 30 24.30 -39.56 32.72
N ARG A 31 24.16 -40.83 32.34
CA ARG A 31 24.79 -41.97 33.02
C ARG A 31 25.64 -42.74 32.00
N ASN A 32 26.96 -42.63 32.18
CA ASN A 32 28.01 -43.62 31.91
C ASN A 32 28.13 -44.42 30.61
N ASP A 33 27.39 -44.14 29.53
CA ASP A 33 27.75 -44.70 28.23
C ASP A 33 28.40 -43.67 27.31
N GLN A 34 29.56 -44.03 26.75
CA GLN A 34 30.25 -43.32 25.67
C GLN A 34 29.50 -43.39 24.33
N SER A 35 28.18 -43.62 24.33
CA SER A 35 27.34 -43.30 23.18
C SER A 35 27.27 -41.78 23.09
N SER A 36 27.98 -41.26 22.09
CA SER A 36 28.36 -39.87 21.97
C SER A 36 27.16 -38.92 21.92
N LEU A 37 27.31 -37.71 22.46
CA LEU A 37 26.40 -36.58 22.22
C LEU A 37 26.06 -36.42 20.73
N LEU A 38 26.98 -36.85 19.86
CA LEU A 38 26.87 -36.94 18.39
C LEU A 38 25.76 -37.89 17.92
N ASP A 39 25.50 -39.00 18.59
CA ASP A 39 24.39 -39.91 18.25
C ASP A 39 23.03 -39.30 18.63
N LEU A 40 23.00 -38.52 19.71
CA LEU A 40 21.82 -37.77 20.17
C LEU A 40 21.50 -36.60 19.25
N LEU A 41 22.54 -35.88 18.79
CA LEU A 41 22.43 -34.82 17.77
C LEU A 41 22.05 -35.40 16.39
N ARG A 42 22.58 -36.56 15.99
CA ARG A 42 22.20 -37.24 14.74
C ARG A 42 20.75 -37.68 14.69
N GLN A 43 20.15 -38.07 15.83
CA GLN A 43 18.75 -38.50 15.89
C GLN A 43 17.74 -37.35 15.91
N HIS A 44 18.16 -36.14 16.29
CA HIS A 44 17.23 -35.01 16.52
C HIS A 44 17.45 -33.82 15.57
N VAL A 45 18.53 -33.81 14.77
CA VAL A 45 18.72 -32.84 13.68
C VAL A 45 18.08 -33.42 12.41
N VAL A 46 16.76 -33.28 12.30
CA VAL A 46 16.07 -33.44 11.02
C VAL A 46 16.37 -32.20 10.17
N ILE A 47 17.30 -32.39 9.23
CA ILE A 47 17.49 -31.70 7.94
C ILE A 47 16.87 -30.29 7.82
N PHE A 48 17.71 -29.27 7.92
CA PHE A 48 17.58 -28.05 7.10
C PHE A 48 18.85 -27.98 6.23
N SER A 49 18.77 -28.50 5.01
CA SER A 49 19.74 -28.19 3.96
C SER A 49 18.95 -27.62 2.78
N GLY A 50 19.01 -26.29 2.64
CA GLY A 50 18.54 -25.59 1.45
C GLY A 50 19.56 -25.56 0.32
N ASN A 51 20.62 -26.40 0.39
CA ASN A 51 21.67 -26.46 -0.63
C ASN A 51 21.93 -27.92 -0.99
N GLU A 52 21.48 -28.35 -2.17
CA GLU A 52 21.41 -29.75 -2.59
C GLU A 52 22.77 -30.48 -2.62
N ASN A 53 23.89 -29.78 -2.46
CA ASN A 53 25.23 -30.36 -2.60
C ASN A 53 26.03 -30.52 -1.29
N GLU A 54 25.54 -30.05 -0.15
CA GLU A 54 26.16 -30.36 1.15
C GLU A 54 25.08 -30.79 2.14
N ASN A 55 25.06 -32.08 2.47
CA ASN A 55 24.21 -32.56 3.55
C ASN A 55 24.81 -32.08 4.89
N ALA A 56 23.97 -31.75 5.86
CA ALA A 56 24.41 -31.25 7.16
C ALA A 56 25.40 -32.19 7.89
N GLN A 57 25.36 -33.50 7.60
CA GLN A 57 26.31 -34.47 8.13
C GLN A 57 27.74 -34.24 7.60
N GLN A 58 27.89 -33.84 6.33
CA GLN A 58 29.20 -33.48 5.76
C GLN A 58 29.75 -32.23 6.43
N TRP A 59 28.89 -31.26 6.74
CA TRP A 59 29.27 -30.04 7.48
C TRP A 59 29.72 -30.36 8.91
N PHE A 60 28.95 -31.16 9.66
CA PHE A 60 29.35 -31.60 11.00
C PHE A 60 30.65 -32.41 10.98
N TYR A 61 30.85 -33.27 9.98
CA TYR A 61 32.08 -34.03 9.80
C TYR A 61 33.30 -33.12 9.55
N ASN A 62 33.15 -32.11 8.70
CA ASN A 62 34.22 -31.14 8.42
C ASN A 62 34.58 -30.30 9.67
N ILE A 63 33.59 -29.97 10.50
CA ILE A 63 33.80 -29.28 11.78
C ILE A 63 34.56 -30.18 12.76
N ASP A 64 34.17 -31.45 12.89
CA ASP A 64 34.86 -32.40 13.77
C ASP A 64 36.31 -32.62 13.32
N LEU A 65 36.56 -32.70 12.00
CA LEU A 65 37.91 -32.79 11.45
C LEU A 65 38.77 -31.57 11.83
N LYS A 66 38.26 -30.36 11.66
CA LYS A 66 38.98 -29.13 12.06
C LYS A 66 39.25 -29.07 13.56
N PHE A 67 38.32 -29.51 14.40
CA PHE A 67 38.56 -29.59 15.85
C PHE A 67 39.59 -30.66 16.23
N CYS A 68 39.66 -31.76 15.50
CA CYS A 68 40.69 -32.78 15.67
C CYS A 68 42.09 -32.26 15.27
N GLU A 69 42.19 -31.48 14.19
CA GLU A 69 43.46 -30.85 13.78
C GLU A 69 43.99 -29.87 14.83
N LEU A 70 43.10 -29.16 15.52
CA LEU A 70 43.45 -28.21 16.60
C LEU A 70 43.85 -28.90 17.92
N LYS A 71 43.79 -30.24 18.00
CA LYS A 71 44.06 -31.04 19.22
C LYS A 71 43.28 -30.59 20.46
N LEU A 72 42.11 -29.99 20.28
CA LEU A 72 41.24 -29.55 21.38
C LEU A 72 40.52 -30.76 21.98
N SER A 73 40.64 -30.92 23.31
CA SER A 73 39.92 -31.96 24.04
C SER A 73 38.42 -31.69 24.00
N PHE A 74 37.60 -32.72 24.21
CA PHE A 74 36.14 -32.55 24.25
C PHE A 74 35.70 -31.53 25.32
N HIS A 75 36.45 -31.42 26.42
CA HIS A 75 36.19 -30.42 27.46
C HIS A 75 36.44 -29.00 26.94
N ASP A 76 37.56 -28.77 26.26
CA ASP A 76 37.89 -27.45 25.67
C ASP A 76 36.85 -27.02 24.63
N ARG A 77 36.25 -27.99 23.90
CA ARG A 77 35.17 -27.73 22.94
C ARG A 77 33.90 -27.23 23.63
N LEU A 78 33.54 -27.81 24.78
CA LEU A 78 32.36 -27.39 25.54
C LEU A 78 32.51 -25.99 26.13
N GLU A 79 33.74 -25.59 26.49
CA GLU A 79 34.02 -24.23 26.97
C GLU A 79 33.95 -23.16 25.88
N LEU A 80 34.15 -23.54 24.60
CA LEU A 80 34.04 -22.64 23.45
C LEU A 80 32.58 -22.36 23.03
N ILE A 81 31.64 -23.25 23.34
CA ILE A 81 30.23 -23.13 22.92
C ILE A 81 29.59 -21.83 23.45
N PRO A 82 29.69 -21.47 24.75
CA PRO A 82 29.14 -20.21 25.25
C PRO A 82 29.73 -18.98 24.55
N TYR A 83 31.02 -19.01 24.20
CA TYR A 83 31.69 -17.91 23.52
C TYR A 83 31.20 -17.75 22.07
N LEU A 84 31.11 -18.86 21.33
CA LEU A 84 30.55 -18.85 19.98
C LEU A 84 29.08 -18.42 19.97
N PHE A 85 28.30 -18.88 20.96
CA PHE A 85 26.91 -18.46 21.11
C PHE A 85 26.79 -16.95 21.40
N LEU A 86 27.66 -16.41 22.28
CA LEU A 86 27.70 -14.99 22.58
C LEU A 86 28.09 -14.16 21.35
N GLN A 87 29.06 -14.62 20.55
CA GLN A 87 29.46 -13.96 19.30
C GLN A 87 28.32 -13.97 18.27
N MET A 88 27.62 -15.10 18.12
CA MET A 88 26.46 -15.21 17.24
C MET A 88 25.33 -14.27 17.66
N LEU A 89 25.08 -14.15 18.98
CA LEU A 89 24.09 -13.22 19.52
C LEU A 89 24.47 -11.76 19.26
N GLN A 90 25.75 -11.39 19.43
CA GLN A 90 26.26 -10.05 19.12
C GLN A 90 26.09 -9.70 17.64
N LEU A 91 26.40 -10.64 16.74
CA LEU A 91 26.23 -10.45 15.30
C LEU A 91 24.75 -10.28 14.93
N PHE A 92 23.87 -11.08 15.52
CA PHE A 92 22.42 -10.96 15.32
C PHE A 92 21.88 -9.60 15.76
N CYS A 93 22.30 -9.10 16.94
CA CYS A 93 21.94 -7.77 17.41
C CYS A 93 22.43 -6.67 16.45
N LEU A 94 23.65 -6.79 15.91
CA LEU A 94 24.20 -5.84 14.94
C LEU A 94 23.34 -5.77 13.67
N ILE A 95 22.92 -6.92 13.13
CA ILE A 95 22.08 -7.01 11.93
C ILE A 95 20.73 -6.31 12.18
N ILE A 96 20.08 -6.59 13.31
CA ILE A 96 18.82 -5.92 13.68
C ILE A 96 19.01 -4.40 13.77
N CYS A 97 20.09 -3.92 14.39
CA CYS A 97 20.40 -2.49 14.48
C CYS A 97 20.55 -1.85 13.10
N VAL A 98 21.27 -2.49 12.17
CA VAL A 98 21.44 -1.99 10.79
C VAL A 98 20.10 -1.92 10.05
N LEU A 99 19.24 -2.93 10.20
CA LEU A 99 17.90 -2.94 9.60
C LEU A 99 16.99 -1.84 10.17
N LEU A 100 17.05 -1.58 11.48
CA LEU A 100 16.28 -0.49 12.09
C LEU A 100 16.77 0.88 11.62
N ILE A 101 18.09 1.08 11.51
CA ILE A 101 18.68 2.31 10.99
C ILE A 101 18.30 2.51 9.52
N SER A 102 18.34 1.46 8.68
CA SER A 102 17.99 1.57 7.27
C SER A 102 16.51 1.95 7.08
N VAL A 103 15.60 1.35 7.85
CA VAL A 103 14.17 1.71 7.85
C VAL A 103 13.97 3.15 8.31
N TYR A 104 14.70 3.61 9.33
CA TYR A 104 14.63 4.99 9.81
C TYR A 104 15.12 5.99 8.76
N VAL A 105 16.28 5.73 8.15
CA VAL A 105 16.85 6.55 7.08
C VAL A 105 15.91 6.59 5.87
N PHE A 106 15.33 5.45 5.48
CA PHE A 106 14.40 5.37 4.36
C PHE A 106 13.14 6.20 4.62
N LYS A 107 12.53 6.07 5.81
CA LYS A 107 11.36 6.89 6.19
C LYS A 107 11.66 8.38 6.17
N ASN A 108 12.79 8.81 6.73
CA ASN A 108 13.15 10.23 6.78
C ASN A 108 13.60 10.80 5.44
N SER A 109 14.34 10.03 4.64
CA SER A 109 14.75 10.43 3.29
C SER A 109 13.54 10.58 2.36
N PHE A 110 12.59 9.65 2.46
CA PHE A 110 11.33 9.73 1.71
C PHE A 110 10.51 10.95 2.12
N LEU A 111 10.38 11.22 3.43
CA LEU A 111 9.68 12.42 3.93
C LEU A 111 10.36 13.72 3.45
N PHE A 112 11.69 13.78 3.47
CA PHE A 112 12.45 14.96 3.09
C PHE A 112 12.38 15.24 1.58
N SER A 113 12.42 14.20 0.75
CA SER A 113 12.24 14.33 -0.70
C SER A 113 10.82 14.79 -1.05
N PHE A 114 9.81 14.30 -0.30
CA PHE A 114 8.42 14.70 -0.48
C PHE A 114 8.18 16.18 -0.09
N ILE A 115 8.76 16.63 1.02
CA ILE A 115 8.61 18.02 1.50
C ILE A 115 9.34 19.01 0.59
N ASN A 116 10.56 18.71 0.13
CA ASN A 116 11.31 19.63 -0.75
C ASN A 116 10.78 19.69 -2.18
N SER A 117 10.17 18.61 -2.69
CA SER A 117 9.52 18.61 -4.00
C SER A 117 8.25 19.47 -4.02
N TYR A 118 7.53 19.57 -2.89
CA TYR A 118 6.30 20.37 -2.78
C TYR A 118 6.53 21.83 -2.36
N SER A 119 7.50 22.11 -1.50
CA SER A 119 7.61 23.45 -0.90
C SER A 119 8.18 24.54 -1.83
N SER A 120 8.89 24.18 -2.90
CA SER A 120 9.57 25.15 -3.79
C SER A 120 8.75 25.57 -5.02
N LYS A 121 7.60 24.93 -5.29
CA LYS A 121 6.74 25.24 -6.45
C LYS A 121 5.38 25.86 -6.13
N ILE A 122 4.97 25.94 -4.86
CA ILE A 122 3.61 26.38 -4.49
C ILE A 122 3.50 27.88 -4.20
N PHE A 123 4.60 28.63 -4.09
CA PHE A 123 4.55 30.01 -3.60
C PHE A 123 4.61 31.14 -4.64
N ILE A 124 4.60 30.84 -5.94
CA ILE A 124 4.68 31.89 -6.98
C ILE A 124 3.38 31.92 -7.79
N SER A 125 2.57 32.94 -7.51
CA SER A 125 1.60 33.60 -8.41
C SER A 125 0.17 33.02 -8.56
N TRP A 126 -0.52 32.74 -7.46
CA TRP A 126 -2.00 32.58 -7.44
C TRP A 126 -2.73 33.92 -7.40
N LYS A 127 -2.49 34.79 -8.38
CA LYS A 127 -3.18 36.08 -8.45
C LYS A 127 -3.58 36.44 -9.87
N THR A 128 -4.60 35.74 -10.40
CA THR A 128 -5.59 36.32 -11.34
C THR A 128 -6.90 35.50 -11.34
N SER A 129 -7.80 35.86 -10.41
CA SER A 129 -9.25 35.99 -10.58
C SER A 129 -9.99 35.11 -11.61
N PHE A 130 -9.99 33.80 -11.41
CA PHE A 130 -11.14 32.93 -11.71
C PHE A 130 -11.48 32.21 -10.42
N ASN A 131 -12.75 32.15 -10.01
CA ASN A 131 -13.13 31.33 -8.85
C ASN A 131 -12.74 29.89 -9.18
N ASP A 132 -11.71 29.39 -8.49
CA ASP A 132 -11.12 28.05 -8.72
C ASP A 132 -12.09 26.91 -8.38
N HIS A 133 -13.23 27.23 -7.78
CA HIS A 133 -14.30 26.32 -7.41
C HIS A 133 -15.66 26.86 -7.90
N VAL A 134 -16.60 25.95 -8.13
CA VAL A 134 -18.00 26.28 -8.40
C VAL A 134 -18.67 26.67 -7.08
N ASP A 135 -19.36 27.82 -7.04
CA ASP A 135 -20.20 28.16 -5.89
C ASP A 135 -21.46 27.29 -5.89
N LEU A 136 -21.45 26.26 -5.04
CA LEU A 136 -22.52 25.28 -4.95
C LEU A 136 -23.82 25.85 -4.36
N ASN A 137 -23.79 27.04 -3.74
CA ASN A 137 -24.95 27.69 -3.16
C ASN A 137 -25.78 28.46 -4.20
N ILE A 138 -25.19 28.79 -5.35
CA ILE A 138 -25.93 29.42 -6.45
C ILE A 138 -26.84 28.39 -7.09
N LEU A 139 -28.15 28.66 -7.07
CA LEU A 139 -29.14 27.78 -7.68
C LEU A 139 -28.88 27.61 -9.18
N THR A 140 -28.85 26.35 -9.61
CA THR A 140 -28.82 26.00 -11.03
C THR A 140 -30.15 26.40 -11.69
N SER A 141 -30.10 27.16 -12.79
CA SER A 141 -31.28 27.60 -13.53
C SER A 141 -31.84 26.52 -14.47
N GLU A 142 -31.06 25.49 -14.76
CA GLU A 142 -31.40 24.44 -15.73
C GLU A 142 -32.20 23.29 -15.10
N SER A 143 -33.25 22.86 -15.80
CA SER A 143 -34.06 21.70 -15.43
C SER A 143 -33.43 20.39 -15.94
N PHE A 144 -32.44 19.87 -15.22
CA PHE A 144 -31.84 18.58 -15.55
C PHE A 144 -32.77 17.41 -15.20
N LYS A 145 -32.74 16.35 -16.02
CA LYS A 145 -33.33 15.06 -15.65
C LYS A 145 -32.43 14.42 -14.59
N CYS A 146 -32.96 14.21 -13.39
CA CYS A 146 -32.23 13.57 -12.30
C CYS A 146 -32.96 12.32 -11.84
N VAL A 147 -32.18 11.31 -11.47
CA VAL A 147 -32.68 9.96 -11.24
C VAL A 147 -32.07 9.39 -9.96
N LYS A 148 -32.92 8.84 -9.08
CA LYS A 148 -32.43 8.12 -7.89
C LYS A 148 -31.67 6.89 -8.32
N ARG A 149 -30.49 6.67 -7.76
CA ARG A 149 -29.62 5.53 -8.08
C ARG A 149 -30.05 4.28 -7.33
N LYS A 150 -29.48 3.14 -7.74
CA LYS A 150 -29.63 1.85 -7.08
C LYS A 150 -29.24 1.96 -5.60
N LEU A 151 -29.94 1.25 -4.71
CA LEU A 151 -29.53 1.14 -3.32
C LEU A 151 -28.34 0.17 -3.25
N LEU A 152 -27.21 0.61 -2.69
CA LEU A 152 -26.02 -0.23 -2.52
C LEU A 152 -25.79 -0.56 -1.05
N LEU A 153 -25.35 -1.80 -0.80
CA LEU A 153 -25.12 -2.36 0.54
C LEU A 153 -26.32 -2.13 1.48
N ASP A 154 -27.53 -2.18 0.92
CA ASP A 154 -28.82 -1.97 1.60
C ASP A 154 -28.95 -0.64 2.38
N LYS A 155 -28.08 0.33 2.10
CA LYS A 155 -27.95 1.53 2.92
C LYS A 155 -27.70 2.80 2.14
N TYR A 156 -26.88 2.75 1.10
CA TYR A 156 -26.38 3.94 0.43
C TYR A 156 -27.13 4.18 -0.87
N ARG A 157 -27.74 5.36 -1.00
CA ARG A 157 -28.49 5.77 -2.18
C ARG A 157 -28.26 7.26 -2.40
N THR A 158 -28.27 7.68 -3.65
CA THR A 158 -28.08 9.07 -4.04
C THR A 158 -28.87 9.41 -5.30
N THR A 159 -28.91 10.68 -5.67
CA THR A 159 -29.54 11.20 -6.89
C THR A 159 -28.46 11.78 -7.79
N VAL A 160 -28.53 11.46 -9.08
CA VAL A 160 -27.59 11.95 -10.09
C VAL A 160 -28.37 12.50 -11.27
N CYS A 161 -27.95 13.66 -11.76
CA CYS A 161 -28.50 14.30 -12.94
C CYS A 161 -27.77 13.80 -14.19
N ILE A 162 -28.53 13.40 -15.20
CA ILE A 162 -28.04 12.69 -16.38
C ILE A 162 -28.23 13.50 -17.65
N HIS A 163 -27.55 13.11 -18.73
CA HIS A 163 -27.82 13.61 -20.07
C HIS A 163 -29.08 12.96 -20.65
N GLU A 164 -29.58 13.54 -21.74
CA GLU A 164 -30.57 12.86 -22.57
C GLU A 164 -29.97 11.56 -23.13
N ILE A 165 -30.72 10.46 -23.07
CA ILE A 165 -30.24 9.14 -23.49
C ILE A 165 -29.84 9.13 -24.98
N GLN A 166 -30.48 9.97 -25.80
CA GLN A 166 -30.12 10.11 -27.22
C GLN A 166 -28.71 10.69 -27.41
N LYS A 167 -28.24 11.51 -26.46
CA LYS A 167 -26.95 12.20 -26.47
C LYS A 167 -25.86 11.46 -25.70
N ASP A 168 -26.23 10.62 -24.74
CA ASP A 168 -25.32 9.82 -23.93
C ASP A 168 -25.92 8.44 -23.65
N ARG A 169 -25.64 7.49 -24.55
CA ARG A 169 -26.21 6.13 -24.45
C ARG A 169 -25.45 5.26 -23.46
N ASP A 170 -24.16 5.53 -23.27
CA ASP A 170 -23.30 4.71 -22.44
C ASP A 170 -23.60 4.99 -20.97
N VAL A 171 -23.15 6.13 -20.43
CA VAL A 171 -23.25 6.39 -18.99
C VAL A 171 -24.69 6.70 -18.60
N SER A 172 -25.32 7.71 -19.19
CA SER A 172 -26.70 8.07 -18.88
C SER A 172 -27.70 6.97 -19.24
N GLY A 173 -27.52 6.28 -20.37
CA GLY A 173 -28.36 5.15 -20.75
C GLY A 173 -28.27 3.99 -19.75
N HIS A 174 -27.06 3.58 -19.37
CA HIS A 174 -26.87 2.53 -18.37
C HIS A 174 -27.39 2.92 -16.99
N LEU A 175 -27.24 4.19 -16.61
CA LEU A 175 -27.82 4.75 -15.40
C LEU A 175 -29.36 4.65 -15.40
N VAL A 176 -30.01 4.86 -16.54
CA VAL A 176 -31.47 4.72 -16.64
C VAL A 176 -31.90 3.27 -16.59
N SER A 177 -31.21 2.36 -17.30
CA SER A 177 -31.62 0.96 -17.40
C SER A 177 -31.26 0.11 -16.17
N HIS A 178 -30.07 0.32 -15.60
CA HIS A 178 -29.54 -0.51 -14.50
C HIS A 178 -29.49 0.23 -13.15
N GLY A 179 -29.70 1.54 -13.14
CA GLY A 179 -29.74 2.37 -11.92
C GLY A 179 -28.37 2.79 -11.39
N ILE A 180 -27.26 2.30 -11.97
CA ILE A 180 -25.89 2.61 -11.55
C ILE A 180 -24.90 2.34 -12.70
N TRP A 181 -23.81 3.09 -12.77
CA TRP A 181 -22.66 2.85 -13.65
C TRP A 181 -21.55 2.13 -12.87
N GLU A 182 -20.88 1.16 -13.48
CA GLU A 182 -19.76 0.42 -12.85
C GLU A 182 -20.08 -0.15 -11.45
N GLU A 183 -21.24 -0.78 -11.29
CA GLU A 183 -21.76 -1.20 -9.98
C GLU A 183 -20.72 -1.93 -9.09
N HIS A 184 -19.93 -2.83 -9.67
CA HIS A 184 -18.94 -3.60 -8.94
C HIS A 184 -17.81 -2.72 -8.37
N LEU A 185 -17.32 -1.73 -9.13
CA LEU A 185 -16.29 -0.78 -8.68
C LEU A 185 -16.85 0.17 -7.63
N VAL A 186 -18.04 0.74 -7.87
CA VAL A 186 -18.71 1.61 -6.91
C VAL A 186 -18.98 0.88 -5.60
N THR A 187 -19.40 -0.39 -5.65
CA THR A 187 -19.61 -1.20 -4.45
C THR A 187 -18.32 -1.43 -3.69
N HIS A 188 -17.22 -1.73 -4.37
CA HIS A 188 -15.91 -1.90 -3.73
C HIS A 188 -15.42 -0.59 -3.09
N PHE A 189 -15.54 0.51 -3.82
CA PHE A 189 -15.27 1.86 -3.34
C PHE A 189 -16.06 2.19 -2.07
N ILE A 190 -17.38 1.94 -2.06
CA ILE A 190 -18.22 2.20 -0.88
C ILE A 190 -17.78 1.36 0.31
N ARG A 191 -17.39 0.10 0.12
CA ARG A 191 -16.90 -0.75 1.22
C ARG A 191 -15.64 -0.15 1.87
N ILE A 192 -14.67 0.25 1.05
CA ILE A 192 -13.44 0.91 1.54
C ILE A 192 -13.80 2.20 2.27
N LEU A 193 -14.52 3.10 1.62
CA LEU A 193 -14.78 4.44 2.17
C LEU A 193 -15.71 4.40 3.39
N SER A 194 -16.60 3.40 3.49
CA SER A 194 -17.45 3.20 4.68
C SER A 194 -16.65 2.87 5.94
N THR A 195 -15.45 2.30 5.78
CA THR A 195 -14.51 1.99 6.87
C THR A 195 -13.72 3.22 7.30
N TYR A 196 -13.50 4.15 6.37
CA TYR A 196 -12.59 5.28 6.57
C TYR A 196 -13.20 6.64 6.22
N LYS A 197 -14.35 6.94 6.83
CA LYS A 197 -15.15 8.14 6.53
C LYS A 197 -14.45 9.46 6.87
N GLN A 198 -13.42 9.41 7.72
CA GLN A 198 -12.61 10.56 8.12
C GLN A 198 -11.61 11.01 7.04
N TYR A 199 -11.34 10.19 6.03
CA TYR A 199 -10.41 10.56 4.96
C TYR A 199 -11.09 11.43 3.91
N SER A 200 -10.27 12.28 3.29
CA SER A 200 -10.67 13.05 2.11
C SER A 200 -10.80 12.12 0.91
N PHE A 201 -11.82 12.35 0.08
CA PHE A 201 -12.00 11.66 -1.18
C PHE A 201 -11.74 12.62 -2.34
N ILE A 202 -10.94 12.19 -3.33
CA ILE A 202 -10.64 12.97 -4.53
C ILE A 202 -11.16 12.19 -5.74
N ASP A 203 -12.13 12.78 -6.45
CA ASP A 203 -12.75 12.23 -7.66
C ASP A 203 -12.24 13.02 -8.87
N ILE A 204 -11.44 12.39 -9.73
CA ILE A 204 -10.79 13.04 -10.87
C ILE A 204 -11.43 12.53 -12.16
N GLY A 205 -11.90 13.45 -13.00
CA GLY A 205 -12.74 13.08 -14.13
C GLY A 205 -14.11 12.61 -13.62
N ALA A 206 -14.68 13.40 -12.70
CA ALA A 206 -15.87 13.02 -11.94
C ALA A 206 -17.07 12.69 -12.84
N ASN A 207 -17.09 13.16 -14.07
CA ASN A 207 -18.10 12.87 -15.09
C ASN A 207 -19.50 13.25 -14.60
N LEU A 208 -20.46 12.35 -14.49
CA LEU A 208 -21.77 12.63 -13.90
C LEU A 208 -21.77 12.62 -12.35
N GLY A 209 -20.60 12.43 -11.73
CA GLY A 209 -20.39 12.47 -10.30
C GLY A 209 -20.84 11.22 -9.56
N ILE A 210 -20.83 10.04 -10.17
CA ILE A 210 -21.31 8.81 -9.52
C ILE A 210 -20.55 8.54 -8.22
N TYR A 211 -19.22 8.55 -8.26
CA TYR A 211 -18.39 8.30 -7.09
C TYR A 211 -18.52 9.44 -6.07
N THR A 212 -18.42 10.69 -6.51
CA THR A 212 -18.71 11.89 -5.69
C THR A 212 -20.03 11.75 -4.93
N MET A 213 -21.12 11.44 -5.61
CA MET A 213 -22.46 11.39 -5.01
C MET A 213 -22.65 10.19 -4.07
N TYR A 214 -21.98 9.06 -4.28
CA TYR A 214 -21.97 7.98 -3.29
C TYR A 214 -21.09 8.30 -2.08
N ALA A 215 -19.96 9.00 -2.26
CA ALA A 215 -19.13 9.48 -1.16
C ALA A 215 -19.93 10.40 -0.23
N THR A 216 -20.74 11.30 -0.78
CA THR A 216 -21.62 12.16 0.04
C THR A 216 -22.66 11.33 0.80
N SER A 217 -23.26 10.31 0.16
CA SER A 217 -24.23 9.42 0.82
C SER A 217 -23.64 8.60 1.98
N LEU A 218 -22.31 8.42 2.00
CA LEU A 218 -21.58 7.77 3.09
C LEU A 218 -21.37 8.71 4.29
N GLY A 219 -21.57 10.01 4.11
CA GLY A 219 -21.28 11.06 5.08
C GLY A 219 -19.84 11.54 5.07
N CYS A 220 -19.10 11.37 3.97
CA CYS A 220 -17.75 11.91 3.83
C CYS A 220 -17.81 13.45 3.79
N SER A 221 -17.08 14.09 4.69
CA SER A 221 -17.15 15.54 4.88
C SER A 221 -16.18 16.34 4.00
N ASN A 222 -15.22 15.68 3.36
CA ASN A 222 -14.18 16.34 2.55
C ASN A 222 -14.03 15.63 1.20
N ILE A 223 -14.79 16.08 0.21
CA ILE A 223 -14.78 15.52 -1.14
C ILE A 223 -14.32 16.60 -2.10
N ILE A 224 -13.26 16.33 -2.85
CA ILE A 224 -12.79 17.16 -3.95
C ILE A 224 -13.20 16.47 -5.25
N SER A 225 -14.07 17.10 -6.02
CA SER A 225 -14.56 16.57 -7.29
C SER A 225 -14.03 17.44 -8.43
N ILE A 226 -13.30 16.84 -9.36
CA ILE A 226 -12.62 17.55 -10.45
C ILE A 226 -13.21 17.08 -11.77
N GLU A 227 -13.78 18.01 -12.53
CA GLU A 227 -14.34 17.78 -13.85
C GLU A 227 -14.02 18.99 -14.74
N CYS A 228 -13.75 18.76 -16.02
CA CYS A 228 -13.41 19.81 -16.98
C CYS A 228 -14.52 20.07 -18.00
N PHE A 229 -15.47 19.16 -18.14
CA PHE A 229 -16.55 19.27 -19.11
C PHE A 229 -17.77 19.97 -18.51
N ARG A 230 -18.03 21.20 -18.97
CA ARG A 230 -19.08 22.09 -18.45
C ARG A 230 -20.47 21.42 -18.29
N PRO A 231 -20.99 20.67 -19.27
CA PRO A 231 -22.28 20.00 -19.12
C PRO A 231 -22.34 18.95 -18.01
N ASN A 232 -21.21 18.33 -17.67
CA ASN A 232 -21.08 17.40 -16.56
C ASN A 232 -21.03 18.15 -15.22
N ILE A 233 -20.23 19.22 -15.15
CA ILE A 233 -20.11 20.09 -13.96
C ILE A 233 -21.49 20.57 -13.49
N GLU A 234 -22.33 21.07 -14.41
CA GLU A 234 -23.65 21.61 -14.06
C GLU A 234 -24.61 20.53 -13.52
N ARG A 235 -24.47 19.29 -14.01
CA ARG A 235 -25.24 18.13 -13.52
C ARG A 235 -24.74 17.65 -12.16
N ILE A 236 -23.43 17.63 -11.94
CA ILE A 236 -22.85 17.33 -10.62
C ILE A 236 -23.35 18.38 -9.62
N HIS A 237 -23.23 19.68 -9.95
CA HIS A 237 -23.70 20.79 -9.14
C HIS A 237 -25.18 20.63 -8.76
N ARG A 238 -26.05 20.33 -9.74
CA ARG A 238 -27.47 20.06 -9.46
C ARG A 238 -27.67 18.85 -8.54
N SER A 239 -26.92 17.77 -8.74
CA SER A 239 -27.02 16.55 -7.93
C SER A 239 -26.67 16.84 -6.45
N ILE A 240 -25.60 17.60 -6.22
CA ILE A 240 -25.18 18.06 -4.89
C ILE A 240 -26.29 18.91 -4.24
N GLN A 241 -26.91 19.82 -4.99
CA GLN A 241 -28.00 20.66 -4.48
C GLN A 241 -29.23 19.84 -4.09
N LEU A 242 -29.61 18.84 -4.89
CA LEU A 242 -30.76 17.99 -4.62
C LEU A 242 -30.60 17.14 -3.35
N GLU A 243 -29.37 16.69 -3.07
CA GLU A 243 -29.06 15.90 -1.87
C GLU A 243 -28.72 16.78 -0.65
N ASN A 244 -28.66 18.11 -0.80
CA ASN A 244 -28.27 19.07 0.24
C ASN A 244 -26.87 18.82 0.84
N VAL A 245 -25.90 18.47 -0.02
CA VAL A 245 -24.52 18.08 0.37
C VAL A 245 -23.46 19.10 -0.04
N GLN A 246 -23.85 20.36 -0.28
CA GLN A 246 -22.96 21.44 -0.74
C GLN A 246 -21.77 21.66 0.19
N LYS A 247 -21.93 21.42 1.51
CA LYS A 247 -20.85 21.57 2.50
C LYS A 247 -19.82 20.45 2.49
N GLN A 248 -20.11 19.34 1.79
CA GLN A 248 -19.24 18.16 1.76
C GLN A 248 -18.33 18.14 0.53
N VAL A 249 -18.68 18.90 -0.51
CA VAL A 249 -18.04 18.80 -1.83
C VAL A 249 -17.43 20.14 -2.23
N GLU A 250 -16.18 20.10 -2.67
CA GLU A 250 -15.53 21.14 -3.45
C GLU A 250 -15.49 20.70 -4.92
N LEU A 251 -16.22 21.39 -5.80
CA LEU A 251 -16.28 21.09 -7.23
C LEU A 251 -15.35 22.02 -8.01
N ILE A 252 -14.31 21.44 -8.59
CA ILE A 252 -13.25 22.16 -9.30
C ILE A 252 -13.45 21.97 -10.82
N PRO A 253 -13.78 23.04 -11.56
CA PRO A 253 -14.07 22.97 -12.99
C PRO A 253 -12.79 23.00 -13.85
N ARG A 254 -11.85 22.06 -13.60
CA ARG A 254 -10.51 22.06 -14.22
C ARG A 254 -10.12 20.70 -14.77
N VAL A 255 -9.20 20.71 -15.72
CA VAL A 255 -8.51 19.51 -16.22
C VAL A 255 -7.21 19.33 -15.44
N LEU A 256 -6.86 18.10 -15.09
CA LEU A 256 -5.52 17.79 -14.60
C LEU A 256 -4.57 17.57 -15.78
N TYR A 257 -3.51 18.37 -15.82
CA TYR A 257 -2.51 18.31 -16.86
C TYR A 257 -1.12 18.53 -16.28
N ASN A 258 -0.10 17.98 -16.94
CA ASN A 258 1.29 18.04 -16.48
C ASN A 258 1.96 19.41 -16.68
N LYS A 259 1.28 20.35 -17.36
CA LYS A 259 1.71 21.74 -17.51
C LYS A 259 0.65 22.67 -16.94
N SER A 260 1.11 23.67 -16.20
CA SER A 260 0.28 24.77 -15.70
C SER A 260 0.17 25.87 -16.78
N ASP A 261 -0.85 26.71 -16.67
CA ASP A 261 -1.05 27.90 -17.52
C ASP A 261 -1.20 27.62 -19.02
N VAL A 262 -1.62 26.41 -19.39
CA VAL A 262 -1.94 26.04 -20.78
C VAL A 262 -3.45 25.95 -20.97
N TYR A 263 -3.94 26.60 -22.03
CA TYR A 263 -5.31 26.43 -22.48
C TYR A 263 -5.43 25.15 -23.30
N LEU A 264 -6.19 24.19 -22.79
CA LEU A 264 -6.57 22.99 -23.53
C LEU A 264 -8.01 23.15 -24.01
N SER A 265 -8.23 22.96 -25.30
CA SER A 265 -9.58 22.87 -25.86
C SER A 265 -9.95 21.40 -25.97
N LEU A 266 -10.97 20.98 -25.24
CA LEU A 266 -11.62 19.72 -25.51
C LEU A 266 -12.45 19.86 -26.79
N ARG A 267 -12.01 19.24 -27.87
CA ARG A 267 -12.82 19.04 -29.08
C ARG A 267 -13.46 17.67 -28.99
N ALA A 268 -14.64 17.65 -28.40
CA ALA A 268 -15.39 16.42 -28.31
C ALA A 268 -16.15 16.24 -29.64
N ASN A 269 -15.76 15.24 -30.44
CA ASN A 269 -16.52 14.83 -31.64
C ASN A 269 -17.67 13.94 -31.19
N ILE A 270 -18.64 14.53 -30.49
CA ILE A 270 -19.62 13.75 -29.76
C ILE A 270 -20.82 13.44 -30.64
N LYS A 271 -20.84 12.24 -31.22
CA LYS A 271 -22.10 11.60 -31.59
C LYS A 271 -22.42 10.54 -30.55
N ASN A 272 -23.49 10.78 -29.79
CA ASN A 272 -24.19 9.84 -28.89
C ASN A 272 -23.56 9.45 -27.55
N ASN A 273 -22.37 9.97 -27.18
CA ASN A 273 -21.68 9.65 -25.90
C ASN A 273 -21.10 10.91 -25.23
N ILE A 274 -21.97 11.85 -24.83
CA ILE A 274 -21.55 13.11 -24.18
C ILE A 274 -21.03 12.90 -22.75
N GLY A 275 -21.40 11.79 -22.11
CA GLY A 275 -20.97 11.46 -20.77
C GLY A 275 -19.70 10.62 -20.71
N SER A 276 -18.89 10.52 -21.76
CA SER A 276 -17.67 9.68 -21.79
C SER A 276 -16.41 10.51 -21.99
#